data_AF-A0A9E3CSH3-F1
#
_entry.id   AF-A0A9E3CSH3-F1
#
_cell.length_a   1.000
_cell.length_b   1.000
_cell.length_c   1.000
_cell.angle_alpha   90.00
_cell.angle_beta   90.00
_cell.angle_gamma   90.00
#
_symmetry.space_group_name_H-M   'P 1'
#
loop_
_entity.id
_entity.type
_entity.pdbx_description
1 polymer ?
#
loop_
_entity_poly.entity_id
_entity_poly.type
_entity_poly.pdbx_seq_one_letter_code
_entity_poly.pdbx_strand_id
1 'polypeptide(L)'
;MDRKSILRRIRESKSLKKKLEGLAEYREGYQWHNLYRCAECGQLWQESYAWNFGAKWYLFQVPPLDAGEWLAEPYVQPDELMMYGVAYEGLMAQSYEARDCPCREEGCENPAIRFHILCKEHYLASQLKLPRGRVFPPYSVG
;
A
#
# COMPACT_ATOMS: atom_id res chain seq x y z
N MET A 1 10.72 -2.51 -0.97
CA MET A 1 10.68 -3.74 -1.78
C MET A 1 10.59 -3.33 -3.22
N ASP A 2 11.41 -3.90 -4.08
CA ASP A 2 11.41 -3.58 -5.50
C ASP A 2 10.45 -4.49 -6.30
N ARG A 3 10.19 -4.10 -7.55
CA ARG A 3 9.32 -4.83 -8.49
C ARG A 3 9.73 -6.31 -8.68
N LYS A 4 11.02 -6.63 -8.74
CA LYS A 4 11.51 -8.01 -8.93
C LYS A 4 11.18 -8.85 -7.70
N SER A 5 11.31 -8.27 -6.51
CA SER A 5 10.96 -8.93 -5.24
C SER A 5 9.47 -9.30 -5.16
N ILE A 6 8.56 -8.41 -5.59
CA ILE A 6 7.11 -8.70 -5.68
C ILE A 6 6.83 -9.83 -6.69
N LEU A 7 7.40 -9.75 -7.90
CA LEU A 7 7.23 -10.78 -8.93
C LEU A 7 7.77 -12.14 -8.50
N ARG A 8 8.88 -12.16 -7.74
CA ARG A 8 9.38 -13.39 -7.12
C ARG A 8 8.36 -13.96 -6.14
N ARG A 9 7.82 -13.13 -5.23
CA ARG A 9 6.79 -13.57 -4.26
C ARG A 9 5.55 -14.12 -4.93
N ILE A 10 5.03 -13.47 -5.97
CA ILE A 10 3.89 -14.00 -6.74
C ILE A 10 4.16 -15.43 -7.26
N ARG A 11 5.36 -15.70 -7.80
CA ARG A 11 5.72 -17.03 -8.30
C ARG A 11 5.83 -18.07 -7.19
N GLU A 12 6.39 -17.70 -6.04
CA GLU A 12 6.61 -18.59 -4.89
C GLU A 12 5.32 -18.87 -4.10
N SER A 13 4.34 -17.95 -4.16
CA SER A 13 3.17 -17.99 -3.28
C SER A 13 2.33 -19.25 -3.44
N LYS A 14 2.17 -19.76 -4.67
CA LYS A 14 1.36 -20.94 -4.94
C LYS A 14 1.89 -22.20 -4.25
N SER A 15 3.21 -22.40 -4.24
CA SER A 15 3.83 -23.56 -3.58
C SER A 15 3.90 -23.35 -2.07
N LEU A 16 4.17 -22.12 -1.62
CA LEU A 16 4.24 -21.77 -0.21
C LEU A 16 2.88 -21.95 0.49
N LYS A 17 1.79 -21.47 -0.11
CA LYS A 17 0.43 -21.54 0.44
C LYS A 17 0.02 -22.95 0.87
N LYS A 18 0.46 -23.98 0.15
CA LYS A 18 0.15 -25.39 0.44
C LYS A 18 0.71 -25.87 1.79
N LYS A 19 1.67 -25.14 2.36
CA LYS A 19 2.36 -25.48 3.61
C LYS A 19 1.87 -24.62 4.78
N LEU A 20 0.86 -23.78 4.57
CA LEU A 20 0.36 -22.85 5.57
C LEU A 20 -1.06 -23.22 5.97
N GLU A 21 -1.34 -23.01 7.25
CA GLU A 21 -2.66 -23.14 7.85
C GLU A 21 -3.39 -21.79 7.74
N GLY A 22 -4.65 -21.79 7.30
CA GLY A 22 -5.47 -20.58 7.27
C GLY A 22 -5.95 -20.19 8.65
N LEU A 23 -5.82 -18.91 9.01
CA LEU A 23 -6.24 -18.39 10.32
C LEU A 23 -7.47 -17.48 10.23
N ALA A 24 -7.49 -16.55 9.27
CA ALA A 24 -8.55 -15.55 9.15
C ALA A 24 -8.66 -15.04 7.71
N GLU A 25 -9.82 -14.48 7.38
CA GLU A 25 -10.10 -13.80 6.11
C GLU A 25 -10.65 -12.41 6.41
N TYR A 26 -10.09 -11.39 5.77
CA TYR A 26 -10.57 -10.02 5.83
C TYR A 26 -11.14 -9.61 4.48
N ARG A 27 -12.33 -8.99 4.52
CA ARG A 27 -12.99 -8.49 3.32
C ARG A 27 -13.72 -7.17 3.61
N GLU A 28 -13.26 -6.09 2.99
CA GLU A 28 -13.91 -4.79 3.05
C GLU A 28 -13.82 -4.08 1.70
N GLY A 29 -14.98 -3.83 1.07
CA GLY A 29 -15.02 -3.28 -0.29
C GLY A 29 -14.26 -4.14 -1.30
N TYR A 30 -13.21 -3.57 -1.90
CA TYR A 30 -12.31 -4.25 -2.85
C TYR A 30 -11.07 -4.87 -2.19
N GLN A 31 -10.88 -4.65 -0.89
CA GLN A 31 -9.78 -5.26 -0.15
C GLN A 31 -10.15 -6.68 0.27
N TRP A 32 -9.32 -7.63 -0.13
CA TRP A 32 -9.46 -9.02 0.26
C TRP A 32 -8.08 -9.56 0.61
N HIS A 33 -7.96 -9.99 1.87
CA HIS A 33 -6.74 -10.54 2.44
C HIS A 33 -7.04 -11.84 3.16
N ASN A 34 -6.06 -12.74 3.19
CA ASN A 34 -6.12 -13.96 3.98
C ASN A 34 -4.90 -14.02 4.89
N LEU A 35 -5.11 -14.36 6.16
CA LEU A 35 -4.04 -14.60 7.12
C LEU A 35 -3.77 -16.10 7.22
N TYR A 36 -2.49 -16.44 7.17
CA TYR A 36 -2.01 -17.80 7.30
C TYR A 36 -0.90 -17.89 8.35
N ARG A 37 -0.70 -19.09 8.88
CA ARG A 37 0.40 -19.44 9.79
C ARG A 37 1.18 -20.64 9.27
N CYS A 38 2.49 -20.59 9.38
CA CYS A 38 3.33 -21.76 9.17
C CYS A 38 3.25 -22.68 10.40
N ALA A 39 2.86 -23.94 10.20
CA ALA A 39 2.76 -24.92 11.29
C ALA A 39 4.12 -25.27 11.92
N GLU A 40 5.22 -25.12 11.19
CA GLU A 40 6.56 -25.48 11.64
C GLU A 40 7.21 -24.37 12.51
N CYS A 41 7.12 -23.11 12.08
CA CYS A 41 7.83 -22.00 12.74
C CYS A 41 6.91 -20.92 13.31
N GLY A 42 5.59 -21.05 13.16
CA GLY A 42 4.60 -20.09 13.66
C GLY A 42 4.56 -18.76 12.90
N GLN A 43 5.43 -18.54 11.91
CA GLN A 43 5.48 -17.32 11.10
C GLN A 43 4.13 -17.05 10.42
N LEU A 44 3.67 -15.80 10.56
CA LEU A 44 2.45 -15.32 9.90
C LEU A 44 2.74 -14.86 8.48
N TRP A 45 1.78 -15.12 7.60
CA TRP A 45 1.79 -14.72 6.21
C TRP A 45 0.45 -14.11 5.83
N GLN A 46 0.48 -12.96 5.17
CA GLN A 46 -0.71 -12.37 4.57
C GLN A 46 -0.69 -12.63 3.07
N GLU A 47 -1.81 -13.12 2.54
CA GLU A 47 -2.07 -13.16 1.11
C GLU A 47 -2.86 -11.92 0.71
N SER A 48 -2.50 -11.31 -0.42
CA SER A 48 -3.21 -10.15 -0.94
C SER A 48 -3.18 -10.12 -2.47
N TYR A 49 -4.05 -9.29 -3.04
CA TYR A 49 -4.26 -9.23 -4.48
C TYR A 49 -3.52 -8.04 -5.11
N ALA A 50 -2.42 -8.35 -5.80
CA ALA A 50 -1.62 -7.34 -6.50
C ALA A 50 -2.25 -6.95 -7.84
N TRP A 51 -3.15 -5.97 -7.81
CA TRP A 51 -3.85 -5.49 -9.01
C TRP A 51 -2.87 -4.90 -10.05
N ASN A 52 -1.82 -4.20 -9.60
CA ASN A 52 -0.78 -3.61 -10.45
C ASN A 52 0.18 -4.63 -11.08
N PHE A 53 0.13 -5.90 -10.65
CA PHE A 53 1.09 -6.93 -11.04
C PHE A 53 0.41 -8.08 -11.81
N GLY A 54 -0.51 -7.71 -12.68
CA GLY A 54 -1.24 -8.67 -13.53
C GLY A 54 -2.30 -9.45 -12.76
N ALA A 55 -2.94 -8.81 -11.76
CA ALA A 55 -4.09 -9.36 -11.07
C ALA A 55 -3.79 -10.70 -10.36
N LYS A 56 -2.72 -10.75 -9.57
CA LYS A 56 -2.23 -11.99 -8.95
C LYS A 56 -2.24 -11.94 -7.43
N TRP A 57 -2.67 -13.05 -6.84
CA TRP A 57 -2.53 -13.30 -5.42
C TRP A 57 -1.08 -13.61 -5.07
N TYR A 58 -0.63 -13.07 -3.95
CA TYR A 58 0.70 -13.35 -3.43
C TYR A 58 0.76 -13.27 -1.91
N LEU A 59 1.70 -14.02 -1.34
CA LEU A 59 1.99 -14.12 0.08
C LEU A 59 3.21 -13.28 0.43
N PHE A 60 3.14 -12.61 1.58
CA PHE A 60 4.27 -11.94 2.21
C PHE A 60 4.24 -12.18 3.73
N GLN A 61 5.42 -12.20 4.33
CA GLN A 61 5.57 -12.36 5.77
C GLN A 61 5.11 -11.09 6.46
N VAL A 62 4.39 -11.27 7.56
CA VAL A 62 3.95 -10.17 8.42
C VAL A 62 4.42 -10.41 9.85
N PRO A 63 4.65 -9.35 10.64
CA PRO A 63 4.95 -9.51 12.05
C PRO A 63 3.87 -10.33 12.78
N PRO A 64 4.24 -11.07 13.84
CA PRO A 64 3.28 -11.75 14.69
C PRO A 64 2.21 -10.78 15.21
N LEU A 65 0.94 -11.18 15.08
CA LEU A 65 -0.22 -10.40 15.50
C LEU A 65 -1.36 -11.38 15.83
N ASP A 66 -2.25 -11.01 16.74
CA ASP A 66 -3.47 -11.79 16.96
C ASP A 66 -4.40 -11.72 15.73
N ALA A 67 -5.17 -12.77 15.48
CA ALA A 67 -6.09 -12.80 14.34
C ALA A 67 -7.19 -11.74 14.44
N GLY A 68 -7.69 -11.44 15.63
CA GLY A 68 -8.67 -10.38 15.87
C GLY A 68 -8.09 -8.99 15.62
N GLU A 69 -6.86 -8.73 16.07
CA GLU A 69 -6.15 -7.49 15.78
C GLU A 69 -5.87 -7.34 14.27
N TRP A 70 -5.52 -8.43 13.60
CA TRP A 70 -5.33 -8.45 12.16
C TRP A 70 -6.63 -8.19 11.39
N LEU A 71 -7.76 -8.73 11.86
CA LEU A 71 -9.07 -8.49 11.25
C LEU A 71 -9.53 -7.03 11.40
N ALA A 72 -9.14 -6.36 12.49
CA ALA A 72 -9.43 -4.94 12.68
C ALA A 72 -8.63 -4.07 11.69
N GLU A 73 -7.37 -4.43 11.45
CA GLU A 73 -6.50 -3.70 10.53
C GLU A 73 -5.41 -4.62 9.95
N PRO A 74 -5.63 -5.18 8.74
CA PRO A 74 -4.64 -5.97 8.04
C PRO A 74 -3.39 -5.16 7.70
N TYR A 75 -2.29 -5.85 7.39
CA TYR A 75 -1.07 -5.19 6.96
C TYR A 75 -1.21 -4.65 5.53
N VAL A 76 -0.56 -3.51 5.26
CA VAL A 76 -0.51 -2.95 3.90
C VAL A 76 0.22 -3.89 2.96
N GLN A 77 -0.28 -4.01 1.72
CA GLN A 77 0.35 -4.82 0.70
C GLN A 77 1.69 -4.19 0.24
N PRO A 78 2.80 -4.94 0.19
CA PRO A 78 4.08 -4.42 -0.31
C PRO A 78 4.05 -3.81 -1.72
N ASP A 79 3.18 -4.28 -2.60
CA ASP A 79 3.03 -3.72 -3.95
C ASP A 79 2.35 -2.34 -3.94
N GLU A 80 1.35 -2.14 -3.08
CA GLU A 80 0.71 -0.83 -2.91
C GLU A 80 1.69 0.20 -2.36
N LEU A 81 2.53 -0.18 -1.40
CA LEU A 81 3.60 0.69 -0.86
C LEU A 81 4.62 1.06 -1.93
N MET A 82 5.02 0.09 -2.77
CA MET A 82 5.93 0.34 -3.87
C MET A 82 5.31 1.32 -4.89
N MET A 83 4.05 1.12 -5.26
CA MET A 83 3.35 2.00 -6.20
C MET A 83 3.12 3.39 -5.64
N TYR A 84 2.82 3.50 -4.35
CA TYR A 84 2.76 4.78 -3.64
C TYR A 84 4.11 5.51 -3.71
N GLY A 85 5.22 4.82 -3.44
CA GLY A 85 6.57 5.41 -3.54
C GLY A 85 6.89 5.93 -4.94
N VAL A 86 6.58 5.15 -5.98
CA VAL A 86 6.78 5.58 -7.38
C VAL A 86 5.92 6.79 -7.73
N ALA A 87 4.65 6.81 -7.32
CA ALA A 87 3.76 7.94 -7.54
C ALA A 87 4.25 9.20 -6.79
N TYR A 88 4.71 9.02 -5.55
CA TYR A 88 5.28 10.09 -4.74
C TYR A 88 6.51 10.71 -5.41
N GLU A 89 7.49 9.89 -5.79
CA GLU A 89 8.69 10.34 -6.50
C GLU A 89 8.35 11.06 -7.81
N GLY A 90 7.43 10.48 -8.60
CA GLY A 90 7.00 11.06 -9.88
C GLY A 90 6.30 12.40 -9.73
N LEU A 91 5.55 12.62 -8.64
CA LEU A 91 4.94 13.90 -8.34
C LEU A 91 5.96 14.89 -7.77
N MET A 92 6.86 14.46 -6.89
CA MET A 92 7.90 15.33 -6.33
C MET A 92 8.87 15.85 -7.40
N ALA A 93 9.16 15.05 -8.43
CA ALA A 93 10.05 15.41 -9.52
C ALA A 93 9.44 16.41 -10.52
N GLN A 94 8.13 16.68 -10.47
CA GLN A 94 7.48 17.62 -11.37
C GLN A 94 7.75 19.07 -10.98
N SER A 95 7.94 19.91 -12.00
CA SER A 95 7.94 21.37 -11.83
C SER A 95 6.50 21.87 -11.80
N TYR A 96 6.16 22.61 -10.75
CA TYR A 96 4.86 23.23 -10.59
C TYR A 96 4.99 24.73 -10.78
N GLU A 97 4.38 25.25 -11.85
CA GLU A 97 4.29 26.69 -12.07
C GLU A 97 3.13 27.27 -11.26
N ALA A 98 3.40 28.32 -10.48
CA ALA A 98 2.36 29.05 -9.77
C ALA A 98 1.48 29.85 -10.74
N ARG A 99 0.22 30.04 -10.36
CA ARG A 99 -0.75 30.91 -11.01
C ARG A 99 -1.03 32.10 -10.09
N ASP A 100 -1.39 33.23 -10.70
CA ASP A 100 -1.86 34.43 -10.00
C ASP A 100 -3.30 34.29 -9.49
N CYS A 101 -3.64 33.18 -8.83
CA CYS A 101 -4.88 33.02 -8.09
C CYS A 101 -4.65 32.14 -6.86
N PRO A 102 -5.40 32.36 -5.76
CA PRO A 102 -5.26 31.57 -4.56
C PRO A 102 -5.73 30.12 -4.78
N CYS A 103 -5.23 29.22 -3.93
CA CYS A 103 -5.75 27.88 -3.75
C CYS A 103 -7.25 27.91 -3.37
N ARG A 104 -8.02 26.93 -3.85
CA ARG A 104 -9.44 26.78 -3.51
C ARG A 104 -9.67 26.24 -2.10
N GLU A 105 -8.67 25.59 -1.50
CA GLU A 105 -8.80 25.04 -0.15
C GLU A 105 -9.07 26.15 0.86
N GLU A 106 -10.04 25.93 1.74
CA GLU A 106 -10.48 26.91 2.72
C GLU A 106 -9.32 27.29 3.66
N GLY A 107 -9.06 28.59 3.80
CA GLY A 107 -7.96 29.11 4.62
C GLY A 107 -6.56 28.96 4.01
N CYS A 108 -6.43 28.53 2.75
CA CYS A 108 -5.14 28.43 2.08
C CYS A 108 -4.82 29.68 1.24
N GLU A 109 -3.72 30.37 1.56
CA GLU A 109 -3.27 31.57 0.84
C GLU A 109 -2.22 31.27 -0.24
N ASN A 110 -1.76 30.02 -0.35
CA ASN A 110 -0.77 29.62 -1.35
C ASN A 110 -1.34 29.77 -2.78
N PRO A 111 -0.51 30.15 -3.77
CA PRO A 111 -0.96 30.23 -5.16
C PRO A 111 -1.31 28.84 -5.70
N ALA A 112 -2.38 28.78 -6.49
CA ALA A 112 -2.74 27.56 -7.23
C ALA A 112 -1.66 27.23 -8.26
N ILE A 113 -1.48 25.93 -8.59
CA ILE A 113 -0.58 25.53 -9.69
C ILE A 113 -1.28 25.69 -11.04
N ARG A 114 -0.49 25.89 -12.10
CA ARG A 114 -0.99 26.02 -13.48
C ARG A 114 -1.85 24.80 -13.84
N PHE A 115 -3.01 25.07 -14.45
CA PHE A 115 -4.04 24.09 -14.81
C PHE A 115 -4.77 23.37 -13.65
N HIS A 116 -4.56 23.78 -12.39
CA HIS A 116 -5.35 23.30 -11.25
C HIS A 116 -5.90 24.45 -10.41
N ILE A 117 -6.85 24.09 -9.53
CA ILE A 117 -7.48 24.98 -8.55
C ILE A 117 -6.82 24.91 -7.16
N LEU A 118 -5.83 24.03 -7.00
CA LEU A 118 -5.15 23.76 -5.74
C LEU A 118 -3.70 24.24 -5.82
N CYS A 119 -3.13 24.64 -4.68
CA CYS A 119 -1.68 24.81 -4.56
C CYS A 119 -0.98 23.45 -4.63
N LYS A 120 0.37 23.47 -4.71
CA LYS A 120 1.17 22.24 -4.80
C LYS A 120 0.84 21.26 -3.66
N GLU A 121 0.81 21.72 -2.42
CA GLU A 121 0.59 20.86 -1.24
C GLU A 121 -0.77 20.18 -1.28
N HIS A 122 -1.85 20.94 -1.50
CA HIS A 122 -3.20 20.38 -1.59
C HIS A 122 -3.40 19.52 -2.84
N TYR A 123 -2.76 19.86 -3.96
CA TYR A 123 -2.75 19.00 -5.13
C TYR A 123 -2.10 17.65 -4.82
N LEU A 124 -0.90 17.66 -4.22
CA LEU A 124 -0.19 16.44 -3.86
C LEU A 124 -1.00 15.58 -2.88
N ALA A 125 -1.58 16.19 -1.85
CA ALA A 125 -2.47 15.50 -0.91
C ALA A 125 -3.72 14.90 -1.62
N SER A 126 -4.23 15.56 -2.66
CA SER A 126 -5.36 15.04 -3.45
C SER A 126 -4.99 13.84 -4.32
N GLN A 127 -3.73 13.76 -4.77
CA GLN A 127 -3.23 12.69 -5.64
C GLN A 127 -2.70 11.48 -4.85
N LEU A 128 -2.10 11.73 -3.68
CA LEU A 128 -1.42 10.72 -2.87
C LEU A 128 -2.33 10.25 -1.74
N LYS A 129 -3.04 9.15 -1.95
CA LYS A 129 -3.72 8.44 -0.87
C LYS A 129 -2.78 7.39 -0.30
N LEU A 130 -2.51 7.47 1.00
CA LEU A 130 -1.76 6.43 1.69
C LEU A 130 -2.53 5.10 1.57
N PRO A 131 -1.84 4.00 1.23
CA PRO A 131 -2.45 2.68 1.29
C PRO A 131 -3.02 2.41 2.69
N ARG A 132 -4.18 1.78 2.76
CA ARG A 132 -4.87 1.48 4.02
C ARG A 132 -4.30 0.22 4.65
N GLY A 133 -4.05 0.28 5.97
CA GLY A 133 -3.65 -0.86 6.78
C GLY A 133 -2.42 -0.57 7.64
N ARG A 134 -1.99 -1.58 8.38
CA ARG A 134 -0.81 -1.51 9.25
C ARG A 134 0.47 -1.53 8.43
N VAL A 135 1.30 -0.51 8.56
CA VAL A 135 2.67 -0.52 8.03
C VAL A 135 3.58 -1.31 8.96
N PHE A 136 4.60 -1.96 8.42
CA PHE A 136 5.54 -2.78 9.19
C PHE A 136 6.93 -2.72 8.59
N PRO A 137 8.02 -2.91 9.36
CA PRO A 137 9.38 -2.92 8.83
C PRO A 137 9.56 -3.97 7.72
N PRO A 138 10.32 -3.67 6.64
CA PRO A 138 11.09 -2.46 6.38
C PRO A 138 10.26 -1.30 5.77
N TYR A 139 8.94 -1.38 5.76
CA TYR A 139 8.03 -0.42 5.12
C TYR A 139 7.41 0.61 6.08
N SER A 140 7.74 0.55 7.36
CA SER A 140 7.43 1.62 8.30
C SER A 140 8.29 2.84 7.96
N VAL A 141 7.70 3.88 7.39
CA VAL A 141 8.27 5.22 7.39
C VAL A 141 8.22 5.73 8.83
N GLY A 142 9.39 5.93 9.43
CA GLY A 142 9.55 6.62 10.71
C GLY A 142 9.54 8.12 10.54
#